data_AF-A0AAW1T8T3-F1
#
_entry.id   AF-A0AAW1T8T3-F1
#
_cell.length_a   1.000
_cell.length_b   1.000
_cell.length_c   1.000
_cell.angle_alpha   90.00
_cell.angle_beta   90.00
_cell.angle_gamma   90.00
#
_symmetry.space_group_name_H-M   'P 1'
#
loop_
_entity.id
_entity.type
_entity.pdbx_description
1 polymer ?
#
loop_
_entity_poly.entity_id
_entity_poly.type
_entity_poly.pdbx_seq_one_letter_code
_entity_poly.pdbx_strand_id
1 'polypeptide(L)'
;MASAGGPLYEAWVKGDPTNKVLGDCPFCHRVLLTLEEKELPYRKEYVDFAAKPEWLFSVNKNGSVPVVKDLSTENWLFPFISRMSRRSSLMP
;
A
#
# COMPACT_ATOMS: atom_id res chain seq x y z
N MET A 1 -17.92 17.75 2.99
CA MET A 1 -17.87 17.35 1.57
C MET A 1 -17.09 16.04 1.51
N ALA A 2 -17.76 14.90 1.68
CA ALA A 2 -17.12 13.59 1.57
C ALA A 2 -16.99 13.28 0.09
N SER A 3 -15.79 13.42 -0.46
CA SER A 3 -15.53 13.08 -1.85
C SER A 3 -15.81 11.59 -2.03
N ALA A 4 -16.76 11.27 -2.91
CA ALA A 4 -17.15 9.92 -3.29
C ALA A 4 -16.08 9.28 -4.20
N GLY A 5 -14.82 9.28 -3.77
CA GLY A 5 -13.74 8.53 -4.39
C GLY A 5 -13.48 7.29 -3.56
N GLY A 6 -13.58 6.11 -4.15
CA GLY A 6 -13.14 4.86 -3.50
C GLY A 6 -11.66 4.91 -3.10
N PRO A 7 -11.13 3.89 -2.41
CA PRO A 7 -9.71 3.83 -2.11
C PRO A 7 -8.91 3.98 -3.42
N LEU A 8 -7.99 4.94 -3.46
CA LEU A 8 -7.10 5.15 -4.60
C LEU A 8 -5.91 4.20 -4.54
N TYR A 9 -5.57 3.73 -3.34
CA TYR A 9 -4.44 2.86 -3.10
C TYR A 9 -4.84 1.63 -2.32
N GLU A 10 -4.24 0.50 -2.64
CA GLU A 10 -4.25 -0.71 -1.82
C GLU A 10 -2.85 -0.95 -1.27
N ALA A 11 -2.73 -1.06 0.05
CA ALA A 11 -1.46 -1.28 0.74
C ALA A 11 -1.49 -2.64 1.45
N TRP A 12 -0.62 -3.54 1.04
CA TRP A 12 -0.39 -4.82 1.69
C TRP A 12 0.79 -4.70 2.65
N VAL A 13 0.51 -4.93 3.93
CA VAL A 13 1.46 -4.79 5.01
C VAL A 13 1.63 -6.11 5.75
N LYS A 14 2.78 -6.28 6.41
CA LYS A 14 3.02 -7.43 7.27
C LYS A 14 2.07 -7.37 8.46
N GLY A 15 1.35 -8.46 8.71
CA GLY A 15 0.54 -8.60 9.92
C GLY A 15 -0.39 -9.79 9.85
N ASP A 16 -1.12 -9.99 10.93
CA ASP A 16 -2.05 -11.09 11.08
C ASP A 16 -3.41 -10.71 10.48
N PRO A 17 -3.90 -11.36 9.40
CA PRO A 17 -5.21 -11.06 8.83
C PRO A 17 -6.35 -11.38 9.79
N THR A 18 -6.17 -12.41 10.64
CA THR A 18 -7.17 -12.84 11.63
C THR A 18 -7.30 -11.86 12.78
N ASN A 19 -6.18 -11.44 13.36
CA ASN A 19 -6.15 -10.55 14.52
C ASN A 19 -6.11 -9.07 14.13
N LYS A 20 -5.92 -8.76 12.84
CA LYS A 20 -5.73 -7.40 12.28
C LYS A 20 -4.62 -6.60 12.99
N VAL A 21 -3.63 -7.32 13.50
CA VAL A 21 -2.48 -6.72 14.18
C VAL A 21 -1.41 -6.43 13.15
N LEU A 22 -0.87 -5.21 13.17
CA LEU A 22 0.27 -4.86 12.35
C LEU A 22 1.50 -5.56 12.92
N GLY A 23 2.21 -6.30 12.08
CA GLY A 23 3.45 -6.94 12.51
C GLY A 23 4.58 -5.93 12.67
N ASP A 24 5.63 -6.32 13.38
CA ASP A 24 6.87 -5.55 13.50
C ASP A 24 7.58 -5.46 12.14
N CYS A 25 7.31 -4.38 11.41
CA CYS A 25 7.97 -4.07 10.14
C CYS A 25 8.13 -2.55 9.97
N PRO A 26 9.37 -2.02 10.12
CA PRO A 26 9.61 -0.57 10.02
C PRO A 26 9.26 -0.01 8.63
N PHE A 27 9.40 -0.81 7.57
CA PHE A 27 9.06 -0.40 6.21
C PHE A 27 7.54 -0.26 6.02
N CYS A 28 6.73 -1.18 6.56
CA CYS A 28 5.27 -1.08 6.49
C CYS A 28 4.78 0.15 7.24
N HIS A 29 5.33 0.40 8.43
CA HIS A 29 4.99 1.57 9.24
C HIS A 29 5.27 2.87 8.48
N ARG A 30 6.45 3.00 7.85
CA ARG A 30 6.80 4.19 7.05
C ARG A 30 5.82 4.45 5.90
N VAL A 31 5.42 3.40 5.18
CA VAL A 31 4.47 3.53 4.06
C VAL A 31 3.10 3.98 4.56
N LEU A 32 2.60 3.38 5.63
CA LEU A 32 1.32 3.78 6.24
C LEU A 32 1.36 5.23 6.70
N LEU A 33 2.41 5.63 7.42
CA LEU A 33 2.60 7.03 7.83
C LEU A 33 2.62 7.99 6.63
N THR A 34 3.25 7.60 5.52
CA THR A 34 3.30 8.46 4.32
C THR A 34 1.92 8.60 3.66
N LEU A 35 1.11 7.53 3.67
CA LEU A 35 -0.25 7.56 3.14
C LEU A 35 -1.18 8.40 4.03
N GLU A 36 -1.04 8.28 5.35
CA GLU A 36 -1.75 9.09 6.35
C GLU A 36 -1.35 10.57 6.26
N GLU A 37 -0.06 10.89 6.18
CA GLU A 37 0.45 12.27 6.07
C GLU A 37 -0.07 12.98 4.83
N LYS A 38 -0.28 12.24 3.74
CA LYS A 38 -0.83 12.77 2.49
C LYS A 38 -2.35 12.74 2.42
N GLU A 39 -3.02 12.23 3.46
CA GLU A 39 -4.48 12.07 3.53
C GLU A 39 -5.04 11.32 2.31
N LEU A 40 -4.26 10.38 1.75
CA LEU A 40 -4.68 9.63 0.57
C LEU A 40 -5.61 8.50 1.00
N PRO A 41 -6.79 8.32 0.38
CA PRO A 41 -7.67 7.21 0.70
C PRO A 41 -7.02 5.90 0.25
N TYR A 42 -6.68 5.04 1.22
CA TYR A 42 -6.11 3.72 0.95
C TYR A 42 -6.83 2.61 1.71
N ARG A 43 -6.80 1.40 1.15
CA ARG A 43 -7.24 0.17 1.80
C ARG A 43 -6.01 -0.59 2.30
N LYS A 44 -5.98 -0.89 3.59
CA LYS A 44 -4.94 -1.72 4.21
C LYS A 44 -5.37 -3.19 4.23
N GLU A 45 -4.49 -4.05 3.74
CA GLU A 45 -4.67 -5.50 3.79
C GLU A 45 -3.45 -6.13 4.49
N TYR A 46 -3.71 -7.12 5.34
CA TYR A 46 -2.67 -7.76 6.13
C TYR A 46 -2.24 -9.06 5.45
N VAL A 47 -0.92 -9.22 5.31
CA VAL A 47 -0.32 -10.42 4.73
C VAL A 47 0.47 -11.14 5.81
N ASP A 48 0.08 -12.39 6.02
CA ASP A 48 0.76 -13.31 6.92
C ASP A 48 2.05 -13.84 6.24
N PHE A 49 3.15 -13.87 6.98
CA PHE A 49 4.43 -14.39 6.49
C PHE A 49 4.51 -15.92 6.55
N ALA A 50 3.72 -16.56 7.43
CA ALA A 50 3.55 -18.01 7.48
C ALA A 50 2.68 -18.50 6.32
N ALA A 51 1.69 -17.70 5.90
CA ALA A 51 0.79 -18.02 4.80
C ALA A 51 0.89 -16.99 3.65
N LYS A 52 2.06 -16.93 3.00
CA LYS A 52 2.30 -15.99 1.89
C LYS A 52 1.43 -16.36 0.68
N PRO A 53 0.59 -15.43 0.19
CA PRO A 53 -0.23 -15.69 -0.98
C PRO A 53 0.64 -15.69 -2.25
N GLU A 54 0.34 -16.59 -3.20
CA GLU A 54 1.16 -16.80 -4.40
C GLU A 54 1.29 -15.55 -5.28
N TRP A 55 0.26 -14.70 -5.33
CA TRP A 55 0.29 -13.46 -6.10
C TRP A 55 1.42 -12.52 -5.65
N LEU A 56 1.84 -12.58 -4.38
CA LEU A 56 2.92 -11.75 -3.86
C LEU A 56 4.25 -12.10 -4.52
N PHE A 57 4.49 -13.38 -4.81
CA PHE A 57 5.69 -13.84 -5.52
C PHE A 57 5.69 -13.42 -6.99
N SER A 58 4.51 -13.35 -7.62
CA SER A 58 4.35 -12.86 -9.00
C SER A 58 4.69 -11.37 -9.13
N VAL A 59 4.34 -10.56 -8.13
CA VAL A 59 4.62 -9.12 -8.10
C VAL A 59 6.05 -8.84 -7.65
N ASN A 60 6.51 -9.56 -6.63
CA ASN A 60 7.84 -9.41 -6.07
C ASN A 60 8.44 -10.79 -5.83
N LYS A 61 9.41 -11.18 -6.65
CA LYS A 61 10.13 -12.47 -6.50
C LYS A 61 10.77 -12.64 -5.12
N ASN A 62 11.07 -11.54 -4.43
CA ASN A 62 11.63 -11.56 -3.08
C ASN A 62 10.56 -11.76 -1.98
N GLY A 63 9.27 -11.78 -2.34
CA GLY A 63 8.14 -11.93 -1.41
C GLY A 63 8.16 -10.90 -0.28
N SER A 64 8.69 -9.70 -0.54
CA SER A 64 8.84 -8.65 0.46
C SER A 64 7.63 -7.72 0.43
N VAL A 65 7.18 -7.39 1.62
CA VAL A 65 6.21 -6.32 1.89
C VAL A 65 6.97 -5.14 2.53
N PRO A 66 6.45 -3.90 2.50
CA PRO A 66 5.15 -3.47 2.01
C PRO A 66 5.03 -3.43 0.48
N VAL A 67 3.84 -3.74 -0.03
CA VAL A 67 3.47 -3.55 -1.44
C VAL A 67 2.31 -2.56 -1.48
N VAL A 68 2.37 -1.57 -2.37
CA VAL A 68 1.26 -0.67 -2.62
C VAL A 68 0.86 -0.76 -4.08
N LYS A 69 -0.44 -0.78 -4.38
CA LYS A 69 -0.97 -0.71 -5.73
C LYS A 69 -1.83 0.54 -5.86
N ASP A 70 -1.58 1.31 -6.90
CA ASP A 70 -2.43 2.41 -7.30
C ASP A 70 -3.59 1.84 -8.11
N LEU A 71 -4.82 2.01 -7.62
CA LEU A 71 -6.04 1.50 -8.28
C LEU A 71 -6.47 2.37 -9.46
N SER A 72 -6.04 3.63 -9.51
CA SER A 72 -6.36 4.53 -10.63
C SER A 72 -5.51 4.24 -11.87
N THR A 73 -4.28 3.76 -11.68
CA THR A 73 -3.32 3.49 -12.77
C THR A 73 -2.98 2.01 -12.90
N GLU A 74 -3.55 1.17 -12.03
CA GLU A 74 -3.26 -0.26 -11.89
C GLU A 74 -1.76 -0.59 -11.70
N ASN A 75 -0.97 0.40 -11.26
CA ASN A 75 0.47 0.30 -11.17
C ASN A 75 0.94 -0.09 -9.76
N TRP A 76 1.97 -0.94 -9.69
CA TRP A 76 2.61 -1.31 -8.43
C TRP A 76 3.61 -0.25 -7.98
N LEU A 77 3.41 0.27 -6.77
CA LEU A 77 4.27 1.21 -6.09
C LEU A 77 5.10 0.46 -5.05
N PHE A 78 6.33 0.16 -5.42
CA PHE A 78 7.34 -0.32 -4.48
C PHE A 78 7.89 0.83 -3.63
N PRO A 79 8.44 0.59 -2.43
CA PRO A 79 8.69 1.60 -1.38
C PRO A 79 9.72 2.72 -1.70
N PHE A 80 9.99 3.00 -2.97
CA PHE A 80 10.57 4.24 -3.48
C PHE A 80 9.49 5.35 -3.60
N ILE A 81 8.88 5.70 -2.46
CA ILE A 81 7.78 6.69 -2.38
C ILE A 81 8.22 8.10 -2.79
N SER A 82 9.52 8.33 -3.01
CA SER A 82 10.07 9.59 -3.55
C SER A 82 9.55 9.96 -4.95
N ARG A 83 8.86 9.08 -5.67
CA ARG A 83 8.31 9.40 -7.00
C ARG A 83 6.84 9.83 -7.01
N MET A 84 6.16 9.91 -5.86
CA MET A 84 4.81 10.51 -5.77
C MET A 84 4.80 12.06 -5.83
N SER A 85 5.87 12.69 -6.32
CA SER A 85 5.89 14.12 -6.62
C SER A 85 5.73 14.29 -8.13
N ARG A 86 4.60 14.91 -8.54
CA ARG A 86 4.17 15.33 -9.90
C ARG A 86 2.96 14.63 -10.53
N ARG A 87 1.87 14.43 -9.78
CA ARG A 87 0.51 14.56 -10.34
C ARG A 87 -0.34 15.47 -9.45
N SER A 88 0.08 16.71 -9.38
CA SER A 88 -0.76 17.83 -8.94
C SER A 88 -0.49 19.00 -9.88
N SER A 89 -0.83 18.83 -11.16
CA SER A 89 -1.09 19.94 -12.09
C SER A 89 -1.56 19.35 -13.42
N LEU A 90 -2.87 19.09 -13.50
CA LEU A 90 -3.70 19.13 -14.70
C LEU A 90 -5.01 18.44 -14.35
N MET A 91 -5.91 19.20 -13.74
CA MET A 91 -7.32 19.18 -14.13
C MET A 91 -7.77 20.65 -14.24
N PRO A 92 -8.56 20.96 -15.29
CA PRO A 92 -8.68 22.29 -15.89
C PRO A 92 -9.33 23.35 -15.01
#